data_AF-A0A7C9RMW8-F1
#
_entry.id   AF-A0A7C9RMW8-F1
#
_cell.length_a   1.000
_cell.length_b   1.000
_cell.length_c   1.000
_cell.angle_alpha   90.00
_cell.angle_beta   90.00
_cell.angle_gamma   90.00
#
_symmetry.space_group_name_H-M   'P 1'
#
loop_
_entity.id
_entity.type
_entity.pdbx_description
1 polymer ?
#
loop_
_entity_poly.entity_id
_entity_poly.type
_entity_poly.pdbx_seq_one_letter_code
_entity_poly.pdbx_strand_id
1 'polypeptide(L)'
;ACTVDIDGQAVKSCTVLAVMADGSSITTIEGLAPAGGALHPIQAAFHEHHALQCGFCTPGMIMSVRQLLKQHPNPTEDEIRHNLTGNICRCTGYHNIVRAVESLAAGVHHHD
;
A
#
# COMPACT_ATOMS: atom_id res chain seq x y z
N ALA A 1 7.89 -5.07 3.10
CA ALA A 1 8.79 -4.62 2.01
C ALA A 1 8.48 -5.36 0.72
N CYS A 2 8.50 -6.69 0.71
CA CYS A 2 8.23 -7.56 -0.44
C CYS A 2 6.72 -7.84 -0.71
N THR A 3 5.80 -7.02 -0.20
CA THR A 3 4.37 -7.28 -0.39
C THR A 3 3.98 -6.94 -1.83
N VAL A 4 3.34 -7.88 -2.52
CA VAL A 4 2.76 -7.72 -3.86
C VAL A 4 1.33 -8.25 -3.84
N ASP A 5 0.55 -7.97 -4.88
CA ASP A 5 -0.76 -8.60 -5.09
C ASP A 5 -0.56 -9.87 -5.94
N ILE A 6 -1.02 -11.02 -5.46
CA ILE A 6 -1.10 -12.27 -6.21
C ILE A 6 -2.57 -12.70 -6.19
N ASP A 7 -3.19 -12.79 -7.37
CA ASP A 7 -4.58 -13.18 -7.56
C ASP A 7 -5.59 -12.40 -6.68
N GLY A 8 -5.32 -11.11 -6.49
CA GLY A 8 -6.17 -10.18 -5.74
C GLY A 8 -5.97 -10.20 -4.23
N GLN A 9 -4.87 -10.81 -3.74
CA GLN A 9 -4.49 -10.88 -2.33
C GLN A 9 -3.11 -10.28 -2.09
N ALA A 10 -2.93 -9.55 -0.98
CA ALA A 10 -1.62 -9.08 -0.56
C ALA A 10 -0.78 -10.22 0.02
N VAL A 11 0.33 -10.55 -0.65
CA VAL A 11 1.21 -11.67 -0.30
C VAL A 11 2.65 -11.18 -0.15
N LYS A 12 3.38 -11.71 0.86
CA LYS A 12 4.82 -11.49 1.01
C LYS A 12 5.57 -12.35 0.00
N SER A 13 6.05 -11.76 -1.09
CA SER A 13 6.66 -12.53 -2.19
C SER A 13 7.93 -13.25 -1.77
N CYS A 14 8.64 -12.80 -0.74
CA CYS A 14 9.85 -13.47 -0.26
C CYS A 14 9.58 -14.86 0.37
N THR A 15 8.32 -15.21 0.61
CA THR A 15 7.91 -16.54 1.09
C THR A 15 7.16 -17.33 0.03
N VAL A 16 7.24 -16.93 -1.24
CA VAL A 16 6.63 -17.60 -2.38
C VAL A 16 7.73 -17.93 -3.39
N LEU A 17 7.85 -19.20 -3.79
CA LEU A 17 8.77 -19.56 -4.87
C LEU A 17 8.18 -19.10 -6.20
N ALA A 18 9.03 -18.64 -7.13
CA ALA A 18 8.55 -18.15 -8.43
C ALA A 18 7.68 -19.19 -9.18
N VAL A 19 8.04 -20.48 -9.12
CA VAL A 19 7.27 -21.58 -9.74
C VAL A 19 5.88 -21.78 -9.11
N MET A 20 5.68 -21.37 -7.85
CA MET A 20 4.36 -21.44 -7.20
C MET A 20 3.39 -20.39 -7.75
N ALA A 21 3.90 -19.36 -8.42
CA ALA A 21 3.10 -18.31 -9.04
C ALA A 21 2.88 -18.54 -10.54
N ASP A 22 3.22 -19.73 -11.06
CA ASP A 22 2.94 -20.08 -12.45
C ASP A 22 1.43 -20.03 -12.73
N GLY A 23 1.04 -19.30 -13.78
CA GLY A 23 -0.36 -19.04 -14.13
C GLY A 23 -1.08 -17.99 -13.27
N SER A 24 -0.48 -17.45 -12.21
CA SER A 24 -1.08 -16.39 -11.39
C SER A 24 -1.02 -15.01 -12.04
N SER A 25 -1.96 -14.13 -11.68
CA SER A 25 -1.86 -12.70 -11.96
C SER A 25 -1.12 -12.00 -10.82
N ILE A 26 -0.08 -11.23 -11.15
CA ILE A 26 0.72 -10.50 -10.17
C ILE A 26 0.66 -9.00 -10.48
N THR A 27 0.34 -8.19 -9.46
CA THR A 27 0.51 -6.73 -9.52
C THR A 27 1.56 -6.29 -8.49
N THR A 28 2.54 -5.52 -8.94
CA THR A 28 3.58 -4.90 -8.10
C THR A 28 3.33 -3.39 -7.95
N ILE A 29 4.21 -2.69 -7.23
CA ILE A 29 4.10 -1.24 -7.04
C ILE A 29 4.16 -0.47 -8.38
N GLU A 30 4.95 -0.97 -9.32
CA GLU A 30 5.13 -0.42 -10.67
C GLU A 30 3.84 -0.52 -11.50
N GLY A 31 2.97 -1.48 -11.18
CA GLY A 31 1.68 -1.67 -11.85
C GLY A 31 0.60 -0.68 -11.41
N LEU A 32 0.82 0.12 -10.36
CA LEU A 32 -0.20 1.05 -9.86
C LEU A 32 -0.24 2.39 -10.62
N ALA A 33 0.88 2.81 -11.20
CA ALA A 33 0.96 3.99 -12.04
C ALA A 33 1.68 3.61 -13.34
N PRO A 34 0.96 3.47 -14.46
CA PRO A 34 1.57 3.22 -15.77
C PRO A 34 2.60 4.31 -16.11
N ALA A 35 3.60 3.99 -16.93
CA ALA A 35 4.61 4.96 -17.36
C ALA A 35 3.96 6.20 -17.99
N GLY A 36 4.20 7.37 -17.40
CA GLY A 36 3.59 8.65 -17.81
C GLY A 36 2.13 8.86 -17.38
N GLY A 37 1.56 7.94 -16.61
CA GLY A 37 0.22 8.05 -16.03
C GLY A 37 0.19 8.79 -14.69
N ALA A 38 -1.01 9.18 -14.26
CA ALA A 38 -1.23 9.76 -12.94
C ALA A 38 -0.92 8.75 -11.83
N LEU A 39 -0.50 9.25 -10.66
CA LEU A 39 -0.32 8.42 -9.48
C LEU A 39 -1.65 7.76 -9.09
N HIS A 40 -1.57 6.51 -8.64
CA HIS A 40 -2.71 5.88 -7.97
C HIS A 40 -3.08 6.70 -6.72
N PRO A 41 -4.36 6.84 -6.34
CA PRO A 41 -4.76 7.65 -5.18
C PRO A 41 -3.98 7.34 -3.90
N ILE A 42 -3.69 6.05 -3.64
CA ILE A 42 -2.84 5.64 -2.52
C ILE A 42 -1.41 6.21 -2.62
N GLN A 43 -0.80 6.21 -3.81
CA GLN A 43 0.53 6.80 -4.01
C GLN A 43 0.51 8.32 -3.81
N ALA A 44 -0.52 9.00 -4.30
CA ALA A 44 -0.71 10.44 -4.11
C ALA A 44 -0.87 10.80 -2.62
N ALA A 45 -1.75 10.09 -1.89
CA ALA A 45 -1.91 10.29 -0.46
C ALA A 45 -0.61 10.03 0.33
N PHE A 46 0.17 9.02 -0.05
CA PHE A 46 1.47 8.77 0.58
C PHE A 46 2.46 9.92 0.37
N HIS A 47 2.42 10.56 -0.81
CA HIS A 47 3.21 11.73 -1.13
C HIS A 47 2.75 12.95 -0.31
N GLU A 48 1.45 13.28 -0.38
CA GLU A 48 0.83 14.44 0.28
C GLU A 48 1.01 14.42 1.80
N HIS A 49 0.86 13.26 2.43
CA HIS A 49 0.93 13.12 3.89
C HIS A 49 2.33 12.82 4.42
N HIS A 50 3.36 12.84 3.57
CA HIS A 50 4.72 12.46 3.95
C HIS A 50 4.75 11.08 4.65
N ALA A 51 4.04 10.11 4.06
CA ALA A 51 3.92 8.74 4.55
C ALA A 51 5.11 7.85 4.17
N LEU A 52 6.21 8.46 3.69
CA LEU A 52 7.47 7.81 3.39
C LEU A 52 8.65 8.75 3.70
N GLN A 53 9.83 8.15 3.91
CA GLN A 53 11.10 8.87 4.01
C GLN A 53 12.16 8.17 3.15
N CYS A 54 12.81 7.12 3.68
CA CYS A 54 13.82 6.37 2.92
C CYS A 54 13.26 5.60 1.71
N GLY A 55 11.93 5.49 1.59
CA GLY A 55 11.25 4.81 0.50
C GLY A 55 11.28 3.27 0.55
N PHE A 56 12.13 2.65 1.37
CA PHE A 56 12.38 1.20 1.30
C PHE A 56 11.16 0.32 1.60
N CYS A 57 10.36 0.68 2.62
CA CYS A 57 9.15 -0.06 2.95
C CYS A 57 7.95 0.33 2.08
N THR A 58 8.03 1.45 1.37
CA THR A 58 6.90 2.12 0.73
C THR A 58 6.20 1.25 -0.32
N PRO A 59 6.90 0.53 -1.22
CA PRO A 59 6.25 -0.38 -2.16
C PRO A 59 5.32 -1.38 -1.46
N GLY A 60 5.85 -2.15 -0.51
CA GLY A 60 5.05 -3.14 0.22
C GLY A 60 3.95 -2.54 1.09
N MET A 61 4.20 -1.37 1.69
CA MET A 61 3.18 -0.64 2.45
C MET A 61 1.98 -0.26 1.57
N ILE A 62 2.22 0.34 0.40
CA ILE A 62 1.17 0.75 -0.53
C ILE A 62 0.37 -0.46 -1.02
N MET A 63 1.04 -1.57 -1.35
CA MET A 63 0.35 -2.79 -1.77
C MET A 63 -0.55 -3.37 -0.67
N SER A 64 -0.12 -3.30 0.59
CA SER A 64 -0.96 -3.74 1.72
C SER A 64 -2.11 -2.78 2.03
N VAL A 65 -1.90 -1.47 1.92
CA VAL A 65 -2.98 -0.47 2.06
C VAL A 65 -4.05 -0.67 0.98
N ARG A 66 -3.65 -1.02 -0.25
CA ARG A 66 -4.59 -1.32 -1.33
C ARG A 66 -5.50 -2.49 -0.98
N GLN A 67 -4.96 -3.56 -0.40
CA GLN A 67 -5.77 -4.70 0.07
C GLN A 67 -6.69 -4.31 1.21
N LEU A 68 -6.18 -3.56 2.19
CA LEU A 68 -6.97 -3.04 3.31
C LEU A 68 -8.19 -2.26 2.81
N LEU A 69 -7.99 -1.25 1.97
CA LEU A 69 -9.08 -0.38 1.48
C LEU A 69 -10.06 -1.12 0.55
N LYS A 70 -9.60 -2.17 -0.14
CA LYS A 70 -10.49 -3.06 -0.91
C LYS A 70 -11.43 -3.87 -0.01
N GLN A 71 -10.95 -4.32 1.16
CA GLN A 71 -11.72 -5.14 2.11
C GLN A 71 -12.54 -4.28 3.08
N HIS A 72 -11.98 -3.14 3.48
CA HIS A 72 -12.51 -2.21 4.47
C HIS A 72 -12.36 -0.78 3.91
N PRO A 73 -13.33 -0.28 3.11
CA PRO A 73 -13.23 1.04 2.49
C PRO A 73 -13.16 2.20 3.49
N ASN A 74 -13.73 2.03 4.68
CA ASN A 74 -13.76 3.02 5.76
C ASN A 74 -13.17 2.44 7.06
N PRO A 75 -11.87 2.10 7.10
CA PRO A 75 -11.27 1.49 8.27
C PRO A 75 -11.05 2.54 9.36
N THR A 76 -11.26 2.15 10.61
CA THR A 76 -10.87 2.93 11.79
C THR A 76 -9.34 2.97 11.94
N GLU A 77 -8.81 3.93 12.70
CA GLU A 77 -7.36 4.00 12.98
C GLU A 77 -6.80 2.67 13.51
N ASP A 78 -7.51 2.01 14.44
CA ASP A 78 -7.10 0.73 15.02
C ASP A 78 -7.05 -0.38 13.96
N GLU A 79 -8.05 -0.44 13.07
CA GLU A 79 -8.06 -1.39 11.96
C GLU A 79 -6.93 -1.12 10.96
N ILE A 80 -6.63 0.14 10.67
CA ILE A 80 -5.49 0.52 9.83
C ILE A 80 -4.19 0.01 10.46
N ARG A 81 -3.95 0.34 11.74
CA ARG A 81 -2.72 -0.06 12.44
C ARG A 81 -2.59 -1.58 12.52
N HIS A 82 -3.67 -2.27 12.85
CA HIS A 82 -3.68 -3.73 12.94
C HIS A 82 -3.34 -4.39 11.60
N ASN A 83 -3.97 -3.94 10.50
CA ASN A 83 -3.72 -4.48 9.17
C ASN A 83 -2.30 -4.19 8.65
N LEU A 84 -1.68 -3.11 9.12
CA LEU A 84 -0.33 -2.75 8.69
C LEU A 84 0.80 -3.39 9.51
N THR A 85 0.50 -4.20 10.54
CA THR A 85 1.50 -4.94 11.34
C THR A 85 2.42 -5.84 10.50
N GLY A 86 1.96 -6.29 9.33
CA GLY A 86 2.75 -7.07 8.37
C GLY A 86 3.84 -6.28 7.62
N ASN A 87 3.83 -4.94 7.70
CA ASN A 87 4.75 -4.04 7.00
C ASN A 87 5.49 -3.12 7.96
N ILE A 88 6.74 -3.48 8.24
CA ILE A 88 7.59 -2.73 9.17
C ILE A 88 8.15 -1.48 8.47
N CYS A 89 7.97 -0.32 9.11
CA CYS A 89 8.59 0.94 8.71
C CYS A 89 9.52 1.44 9.83
N ARG A 90 10.75 1.80 9.48
CA ARG A 90 11.72 2.33 10.45
C ARG A 90 11.75 3.86 10.57
N CYS A 91 11.19 4.55 9.58
CA CYS A 91 11.43 5.98 9.41
C CYS A 91 10.23 6.85 9.84
N THR A 92 9.00 6.44 9.50
CA THR A 92 7.82 7.31 9.63
C THR A 92 7.17 7.28 11.01
N GLY A 93 7.48 6.28 11.84
CA GLY A 93 6.73 6.03 13.07
C GLY A 93 5.25 5.68 12.84
N TYR A 94 4.88 5.28 11.61
CA TYR A 94 3.54 4.91 11.16
C TYR A 94 2.47 6.02 11.14
N HIS A 95 2.62 7.08 11.95
CA HIS A 95 1.57 8.11 12.10
C HIS A 95 1.14 8.74 10.76
N ASN A 96 2.10 9.13 9.92
CA ASN A 96 1.78 9.71 8.61
C ASN A 96 1.23 8.68 7.60
N ILE A 97 1.53 7.38 7.78
CA ILE A 97 0.93 6.32 6.97
C ILE A 97 -0.54 6.16 7.34
N VAL A 98 -0.88 6.18 8.63
CA VAL A 98 -2.26 6.14 9.10
C VAL A 98 -3.05 7.33 8.54
N ARG A 99 -2.51 8.54 8.65
CA ARG A 99 -3.15 9.76 8.10
C ARG A 99 -3.40 9.68 6.60
N ALA A 100 -2.47 9.10 5.84
CA ALA A 100 -2.65 8.88 4.41
C ALA A 100 -3.79 7.89 4.09
N VAL A 101 -4.01 6.89 4.94
CA VAL A 101 -5.13 5.94 4.78
C VAL A 101 -6.47 6.57 5.18
N GLU A 102 -6.48 7.36 6.25
CA GLU A 102 -7.68 8.08 6.71
C GLU A 102 -8.17 9.10 5.67
N SER A 103 -7.28 9.82 5.00
CA SER A 103 -7.69 10.78 3.96
C SER A 103 -8.34 10.09 2.75
N LEU A 104 -7.83 8.92 2.37
CA LEU A 104 -8.43 8.07 1.34
C LEU A 104 -9.82 7.58 1.73
N ALA A 105 -9.99 7.14 2.99
CA ALA A 105 -11.28 6.69 3.52
C ALA A 105 -12.31 7.83 3.61
N ALA A 106 -11.85 9.05 3.89
CA ALA A 106 -12.71 10.24 3.94
C ALA A 106 -13.07 10.79 2.54
N GLY A 107 -12.50 10.25 1.46
CA GLY A 107 -12.69 10.77 0.09
C GLY A 107 -12.06 12.15 -0.14
N VAL A 108 -11.12 12.56 0.73
CA VAL A 108 -10.42 13.83 0.62
C VAL A 108 -9.21 13.62 -0.28
N HIS A 109 -9.39 13.88 -1.57
CA HIS A 109 -8.30 13.91 -2.55
C HIS A 109 -7.90 15.37 -2.77
N HIS A 110 -6.78 15.80 -2.21
CA HIS A 110 -6.22 17.12 -2.50
C HIS A 110 -5.51 17.07 -3.86
N HIS A 111 -6.30 17.20 -4.93
CA HIS A 111 -5.78 17.54 -6.25
C HIS A 111 -5.43 19.03 -6.27
N ASP A 112 -4.19 19.36 -5.92
CA ASP A 112 -3.53 20.56 -6.44
C ASP A 112 -3.05 20.32 -7.88
#